data_AF-A0A2D4KDY2-F1
#
_entry.id   AF-A0A2D4KDY2-F1
#
_cell.length_a   1.000
_cell.length_b   1.000
_cell.length_c   1.000
_cell.angle_alpha   90.00
_cell.angle_beta   90.00
_cell.angle_gamma   90.00
#
_symmetry.space_group_name_H-M   'P 1'
#
loop_
_entity.id
_entity.type
_entity.pdbx_description
1 polymer ?
#
loop_
_entity_poly.entity_id
_entity_poly.type
_entity_poly.pdbx_seq_one_letter_code
_entity_poly.pdbx_strand_id
1 'polypeptide(L)'
;RVHGDGKTESLCMGNSFGITPSLEKQHMNGVVRTKVDDCQFVCIAQQDYWRILNHVEKNTHKVEEEGEIVMVKEHRELDRSGTRKGHIVIKATPERLIMHLIEEHSIV
;
A
#
# COMPACT_ATOMS: atom_id res chain seq x y z
N ARG A 1 10.62 22.52 1.63
CA ARG A 1 10.11 22.51 0.24
C ARG A 1 9.44 23.85 -0.03
N VAL A 2 9.63 24.39 -1.23
CA VAL A 2 8.89 25.56 -1.73
C VAL A 2 7.97 25.06 -2.85
N HIS A 3 6.67 25.30 -2.73
CA HIS A 3 5.65 24.94 -3.72
C HIS A 3 5.65 25.94 -4.88
N GLY A 4 5.01 25.59 -6.01
CA GLY A 4 4.93 26.48 -7.18
C GLY A 4 4.19 27.80 -6.92
N ASP A 5 3.36 27.87 -5.88
CA ASP A 5 2.67 29.07 -5.40
C ASP A 5 3.50 29.91 -4.39
N GLY A 6 4.74 29.50 -4.12
CA GLY A 6 5.63 30.15 -3.15
C GLY A 6 5.42 29.73 -1.70
N LYS A 7 4.38 28.94 -1.37
CA LYS A 7 4.20 28.40 -0.02
C LYS A 7 5.40 27.56 0.36
N THR A 8 5.86 27.70 1.60
CA THR A 8 7.01 26.96 2.11
C THR A 8 6.59 26.03 3.24
N GLU A 9 7.05 24.79 3.17
CA GLU A 9 6.87 23.79 4.22
C GLU A 9 8.23 23.22 4.66
N SER A 10 8.34 22.87 5.95
CA SER A 10 9.49 22.14 6.50
C SER A 10 9.12 20.67 6.60
N LEU A 11 9.98 19.80 6.07
CA LEU A 11 9.79 18.35 6.13
C LEU A 11 10.80 17.79 7.13
N CYS A 12 10.30 16.99 8.06
CA CYS A 12 11.06 16.31 9.10
C CYS A 12 11.21 14.83 8.77
N MET A 13 11.98 14.12 9.60
CA MET A 13 12.12 12.66 9.50
C MET A 13 10.74 11.98 9.48
N GLY A 14 10.58 11.01 8.58
CA GLY A 14 9.31 10.29 8.38
C GLY A 14 8.33 10.99 7.44
N ASN A 15 8.55 12.24 7.03
CA ASN A 15 7.74 12.86 5.99
C ASN A 15 8.14 12.35 4.60
N SER A 16 7.13 12.19 3.74
CA SER A 16 7.29 11.85 2.34
C SER A 16 6.98 13.05 1.45
N PHE A 17 7.63 13.11 0.29
CA PHE A 17 7.38 14.10 -0.74
C PHE A 17 7.67 13.51 -2.12
N GLY A 18 7.10 14.11 -3.17
CA GLY A 18 7.30 13.66 -4.54
C GLY A 18 6.03 13.77 -5.35
N ILE A 19 5.76 12.73 -6.12
CA ILE A 19 4.63 12.60 -7.05
C ILE A 19 3.63 11.56 -6.56
N THR A 20 2.47 11.51 -7.20
CA THR A 20 1.46 10.46 -6.98
C THR A 20 1.80 9.19 -7.76
N PRO A 21 1.29 8.02 -7.35
CA PRO A 21 1.45 6.80 -8.14
C PRO A 21 0.67 6.91 -9.47
N SER A 22 1.38 7.05 -10.58
CA SER A 22 0.79 7.12 -11.92
C SER A 22 1.73 6.55 -12.99
N LEU A 23 1.16 6.05 -14.09
CA LEU A 23 1.89 5.69 -15.31
C LEU A 23 2.26 6.91 -16.16
N GLU A 24 1.51 8.00 -16.03
CA GLU A 24 1.79 9.23 -16.77
C GLU A 24 3.05 9.88 -16.22
N LYS A 25 3.95 10.32 -17.11
CA LYS A 25 5.20 10.97 -16.67
C LYS A 25 4.89 12.22 -15.85
N GLN A 26 5.33 12.24 -14.60
CA GLN A 26 5.14 13.37 -13.69
C GLN A 26 6.48 13.99 -13.31
N HIS A 27 6.45 15.30 -13.08
CA HIS A 27 7.57 16.05 -12.53
C HIS A 27 7.17 16.62 -11.18
N MET A 28 8.12 16.65 -10.24
CA MET A 28 7.87 17.26 -8.95
C MET A 28 7.61 18.76 -9.13
N ASN A 29 6.49 19.25 -8.57
CA ASN A 29 6.22 20.68 -8.49
C ASN A 29 6.92 21.30 -7.27
N GLY A 30 7.65 22.38 -7.51
CA GLY A 30 8.40 23.12 -6.51
C GLY A 30 9.85 22.67 -6.37
N VAL A 31 10.51 23.15 -5.31
CA VAL A 31 11.93 22.87 -5.04
C VAL A 31 12.11 22.29 -3.64
N VAL A 32 12.91 21.23 -3.53
CA VAL A 32 13.36 20.66 -2.27
C VAL A 32 14.83 20.97 -2.08
N ARG A 33 15.18 21.39 -0.86
CA ARG A 33 16.56 21.65 -0.43
C ARG A 33 16.75 21.00 0.93
N THR A 34 17.92 20.42 1.15
CA THR A 34 18.35 19.96 2.47
C THR A 34 18.49 21.18 3.38
N LYS A 35 18.00 21.06 4.63
CA LYS A 35 18.11 22.13 5.63
C LYS A 35 19.32 21.97 6.55
N VAL A 36 19.82 20.75 6.65
CA VAL A 36 20.96 20.35 7.47
C VAL A 36 21.83 19.37 6.68
N ASP A 37 23.05 19.17 7.16
CA ASP A 37 23.97 18.20 6.58
C ASP A 37 23.50 16.76 6.84
N ASP A 38 24.04 15.82 6.06
CA ASP A 38 23.80 14.37 6.20
C ASP A 38 22.33 13.93 6.18
N CYS A 39 21.46 14.63 5.44
CA CYS A 39 20.09 14.20 5.19
C CYS A 39 20.07 12.87 4.41
N GLN A 40 19.44 11.83 4.98
CA GLN A 40 19.27 10.52 4.35
C GLN A 40 17.88 10.37 3.72
N PHE A 41 17.82 9.79 2.53
CA PHE A 41 16.58 9.60 1.78
C PHE A 41 16.44 8.17 1.30
N VAL A 42 15.21 7.66 1.34
CA VAL A 42 14.80 6.47 0.60
C VAL A 42 14.05 6.93 -0.64
N CYS A 43 14.52 6.50 -1.81
CA CYS A 43 13.95 6.90 -3.10
C CYS A 43 13.29 5.71 -3.78
N ILE A 44 12.07 5.90 -4.29
CA ILE A 44 11.34 4.92 -5.08
C ILE A 44 11.09 5.53 -6.46
N ALA A 45 11.46 4.82 -7.52
CA ALA A 45 11.20 5.28 -8.88
C ALA A 45 9.68 5.30 -9.17
N GLN A 46 9.22 6.24 -10.01
CA GLN A 46 7.79 6.41 -10.31
C GLN A 46 7.09 5.10 -10.71
N GLN A 47 7.72 4.34 -11.61
CA GLN A 47 7.17 3.09 -12.12
C GLN A 47 7.04 2.03 -11.02
N ASP A 48 8.01 1.97 -10.11
CA ASP A 48 7.98 1.04 -8.99
C ASP A 48 6.92 1.45 -7.96
N TYR A 49 6.79 2.76 -7.70
CA TYR A 49 5.78 3.27 -6.76
C TYR A 49 4.36 2.90 -7.21
N TRP A 50 4.04 3.12 -8.49
CA TRP A 50 2.77 2.70 -9.07
C TRP A 50 2.60 1.18 -9.04
N ARG A 51 3.63 0.42 -9.45
CA ARG A 51 3.57 -1.05 -9.50
C ARG A 51 3.30 -1.65 -8.11
N ILE A 52 3.99 -1.16 -7.08
CA ILE A 52 3.84 -1.66 -5.70
C ILE A 52 2.43 -1.39 -5.20
N LEU A 53 1.94 -0.15 -5.29
CA LEU A 53 0.62 0.19 -4.77
C LEU A 53 -0.51 -0.52 -5.51
N ASN A 54 -0.43 -0.61 -6.83
CA ASN A 54 -1.43 -1.34 -7.61
C ASN A 54 -1.41 -2.84 -7.34
N HIS A 55 -0.24 -3.41 -7.05
CA HIS A 55 -0.16 -4.82 -6.66
C HIS A 55 -0.85 -5.05 -5.31
N VAL A 56 -0.62 -4.16 -4.33
CA VAL A 56 -1.31 -4.21 -3.04
C VAL A 56 -2.82 -4.10 -3.21
N GLU A 57 -3.30 -3.14 -4.00
CA GLU A 57 -4.73 -2.95 -4.26
C GLU A 57 -5.35 -4.19 -4.91
N LYS A 58 -4.75 -4.70 -5.99
CA LYS A 58 -5.25 -5.89 -6.72
C LYS A 58 -5.29 -7.15 -5.86
N ASN A 59 -4.34 -7.30 -4.94
CA ASN A 59 -4.26 -8.49 -4.10
C ASN A 59 -5.09 -8.36 -2.81
N THR A 60 -5.61 -7.17 -2.48
CA THR A 60 -6.42 -6.95 -1.28
C THR A 60 -7.89 -7.13 -1.60
N HIS A 61 -8.54 -8.08 -0.95
CA HIS A 61 -9.98 -8.31 -1.06
C HIS A 61 -10.67 -7.96 0.26
N LYS A 62 -11.58 -7.00 0.23
CA LYS A 62 -12.39 -6.58 1.38
C LYS A 62 -13.78 -7.19 1.26
N VAL A 63 -14.23 -7.85 2.32
CA VAL A 63 -15.59 -8.37 2.47
C VAL A 63 -16.37 -7.35 3.28
N GLU A 64 -17.45 -6.84 2.68
CA GLU A 64 -18.34 -5.86 3.29
C GLU A 64 -19.72 -6.46 3.53
N GLU A 65 -20.23 -6.27 4.74
CA GLU A 65 -21.57 -6.69 5.18
C GLU A 65 -22.22 -5.51 5.89
N GLU A 66 -23.46 -5.16 5.50
CA GLU A 66 -24.18 -3.99 6.04
C GLU A 66 -23.43 -2.65 5.94
N GLY A 67 -22.51 -2.55 4.97
CA GLY A 67 -21.68 -1.35 4.75
C GLY A 67 -20.39 -1.32 5.58
N GLU A 68 -20.14 -2.33 6.42
CA GLU A 68 -18.96 -2.43 7.25
C GLU A 68 -17.98 -3.49 6.73
N ILE A 69 -16.68 -3.19 6.77
CA ILE A 69 -15.65 -4.15 6.38
C ILE A 69 -15.47 -5.19 7.49
N VAL A 70 -16.08 -6.36 7.30
CA VAL A 70 -16.03 -7.47 8.27
C VAL A 70 -14.81 -8.36 8.10
N MET A 71 -14.15 -8.36 6.93
CA MET A 71 -12.94 -9.16 6.68
C MET A 71 -12.07 -8.57 5.56
N VAL A 72 -10.76 -8.70 5.67
CA VAL A 72 -9.76 -8.34 4.67
C VAL A 72 -8.87 -9.53 4.40
N LYS A 73 -8.78 -9.93 3.13
CA LYS A 73 -7.93 -11.00 2.63
C LYS A 73 -6.86 -10.43 1.72
N GLU A 74 -5.70 -11.08 1.69
CA GLU A 74 -4.62 -10.77 0.76
C GLU A 74 -4.25 -11.99 -0.06
N HIS A 75 -4.16 -11.84 -1.37
CA HIS A 75 -3.65 -12.88 -2.27
C HIS A 75 -2.11 -12.89 -2.23
N ARG A 76 -1.52 -13.98 -1.72
CA ARG A 76 -0.06 -14.14 -1.60
C ARG A 76 0.45 -15.38 -2.31
N GLU A 77 1.70 -15.32 -2.71
CA GLU A 77 2.49 -16.50 -3.09
C GLU A 77 2.99 -17.18 -1.81
N LEU A 78 2.60 -18.43 -1.60
CA LEU A 78 2.81 -19.20 -0.37
C LEU A 78 4.05 -20.10 -0.42
N ASP A 79 4.70 -20.23 -1.59
CA ASP A 79 5.95 -20.94 -1.75
C ASP A 79 6.98 -20.12 -2.54
N ARG A 80 8.27 -20.48 -2.37
CA ARG A 80 9.38 -19.83 -3.08
C ARG A 80 9.36 -20.08 -4.58
N SER A 81 8.57 -21.06 -5.05
CA SER A 81 8.39 -21.39 -6.46
C SER A 81 7.28 -20.59 -7.13
N GLY A 82 6.47 -19.82 -6.38
CA GLY A 82 5.34 -19.06 -6.90
C GLY A 82 4.18 -19.92 -7.43
N THR A 83 4.24 -21.23 -7.20
CA THR A 83 3.30 -22.24 -7.71
C THR A 83 2.07 -22.37 -6.83
N ARG A 84 2.20 -22.08 -5.52
CA ARG A 84 1.07 -22.04 -4.60
C ARG A 84 0.68 -20.60 -4.34
N LYS A 85 -0.52 -20.25 -4.77
CA LYS A 85 -1.14 -18.95 -4.50
C LYS A 85 -2.41 -19.15 -3.70
N GLY A 86 -2.64 -18.29 -2.72
CA GLY A 86 -3.80 -18.40 -1.83
C GLY A 86 -4.19 -17.07 -1.23
N HIS A 87 -5.46 -16.96 -0.86
CA HIS A 87 -5.92 -15.86 -0.05
C HIS A 87 -5.60 -16.17 1.41
N ILE A 88 -5.02 -15.19 2.11
CA ILE A 88 -4.82 -15.26 3.54
C ILE A 88 -5.67 -14.19 4.21
N VAL A 89 -6.23 -14.49 5.37
CA VAL A 89 -6.95 -13.48 6.17
C VAL A 89 -5.94 -12.57 6.87
N ILE A 90 -6.08 -11.26 6.68
CA ILE A 90 -5.26 -10.23 7.33
C ILE A 90 -5.97 -9.65 8.54
N LYS A 91 -7.28 -9.43 8.43
CA LYS A 91 -8.13 -8.87 9.48
C LYS A 91 -9.54 -9.42 9.31
N ALA A 92 -10.22 -9.68 10.41
CA ALA A 92 -11.63 -10.07 10.41
C ALA A 92 -12.28 -9.74 11.76
N THR A 93 -13.60 -9.58 11.76
CA THR A 93 -14.39 -9.67 13.00
C THR A 93 -14.36 -11.11 13.52
N PRO A 94 -14.47 -11.33 14.85
CA PRO A 94 -14.45 -12.68 15.42
C PRO A 94 -15.50 -13.60 14.77
N GLU A 95 -16.72 -13.11 14.58
CA GLU A 95 -17.84 -13.85 14.02
C GLU A 95 -17.55 -14.28 12.58
N ARG A 96 -17.07 -13.34 11.75
CA ARG A 96 -16.78 -13.62 10.35
C ARG A 96 -15.57 -14.54 10.20
N LEU A 97 -14.58 -14.40 11.07
CA LEU A 97 -13.42 -15.30 11.10
C LEU A 97 -13.83 -16.73 11.41
N ILE A 98 -14.65 -16.95 12.44
CA ILE A 98 -15.14 -18.28 12.81
C ILE A 98 -15.92 -18.91 11.66
N MET A 99 -16.87 -18.17 11.06
CA MET A 99 -17.63 -18.64 9.90
C MET A 99 -16.68 -19.07 8.76
N HIS A 100 -15.72 -18.22 8.42
CA HIS A 100 -14.78 -18.50 7.35
C HIS A 100 -13.92 -19.74 7.61
N LEU A 101 -13.44 -19.93 8.84
CA LEU A 101 -12.67 -21.12 9.22
C LEU A 101 -13.51 -22.40 9.14
N ILE A 102 -14.78 -22.34 9.54
CA ILE A 102 -15.69 -23.49 9.43
C ILE A 102 -15.96 -23.80 7.95
N GLU A 103 -16.27 -22.78 7.14
CA GLU A 103 -16.55 -22.92 5.71
C GLU A 103 -15.35 -23.51 4.94
N GLU A 104 -14.13 -23.01 5.16
CA GLU A 104 -12.94 -23.49 4.45
C GLU A 104 -12.54 -24.92 4.84
N HIS A 105 -12.73 -25.31 6.11
CA HIS A 105 -12.45 -26.68 6.57
C HIS A 105 -13.56 -27.68 6.23
N SER A 106 -14.71 -27.23 5.71
CA SER A 106 -15.83 -28.09 5.32
C SER A 106 -15.73 -28.61 3.87
N ILE A 107 -14.70 -28.22 3.11
CA ILE A 107 -14.45 -28.65 1.72
C ILE A 107 -13.47 -29.85 1.69
N VAL A 108 -13.61 -30.79 2.62
CA VAL A 108 -12.86 -32.06 2.66
C VAL A 108 -13.81 -33.23 2.52
#